data_AF-A0A7C5JIE8-F1
#
_entry.id   AF-A0A7C5JIE8-F1
#
_cell.length_a   1.000
_cell.length_b   1.000
_cell.length_c   1.000
_cell.angle_alpha   90.00
_cell.angle_beta   90.00
_cell.angle_gamma   90.00
#
_symmetry.space_group_name_H-M   'P 1'
#
loop_
_entity.id
_entity.type
_entity.pdbx_description
1 polymer ?
#
loop_
_entity_poly.entity_id
_entity_poly.type
_entity_poly.pdbx_seq_one_letter_code
_entity_poly.pdbx_strand_id
1 'polypeptide(L)'
;MTRFFSLFYVYLYINYPNMQILIGRNKEIKTIKEFYDSPKSEFIVVYGRRRVGKTFLVRQIFNNNFAFQLTGIANVDKRRQLMNFHAELVKYNKTGLDLIPAKNWFSAFQNLIIILEANKSNKKKVIFLDELPWLANGTEFVPALEHFWNSMAVIRDD
;
A
#
# COMPACT_ATOMS: atom_id res chain seq x y z
N MET A 1 -8.09 -25.78 2.65
CA MET A 1 -9.04 -26.09 1.57
C MET A 1 -9.15 -24.86 0.67
N THR A 2 -8.32 -24.81 -0.37
CA THR A 2 -8.19 -23.68 -1.29
C THR A 2 -9.37 -23.69 -2.25
N ARG A 3 -10.26 -22.70 -2.16
CA ARG A 3 -11.35 -22.54 -3.13
C ARG A 3 -11.01 -21.39 -4.07
N PHE A 4 -10.50 -21.76 -5.25
CA PHE A 4 -10.57 -20.92 -6.44
C PHE A 4 -12.00 -20.95 -6.96
N PHE A 5 -12.64 -19.78 -7.11
CA PHE A 5 -13.86 -19.66 -7.90
C PHE A 5 -13.73 -18.49 -8.88
N SER A 6 -13.68 -18.84 -10.16
CA SER A 6 -14.07 -17.99 -11.28
C SER A 6 -15.59 -18.04 -11.38
N LEU A 7 -16.28 -16.91 -11.39
CA LEU A 7 -17.66 -16.86 -11.86
C LEU A 7 -18.00 -15.47 -12.41
N PHE A 8 -18.35 -15.45 -13.70
CA PHE A 8 -18.96 -14.33 -14.42
C PHE A 8 -20.39 -14.09 -13.93
N TYR A 9 -20.78 -12.84 -13.72
CA TYR A 9 -22.18 -12.40 -13.75
C TYR A 9 -22.25 -10.95 -14.26
N VAL A 10 -23.06 -10.73 -15.29
CA VAL A 10 -23.52 -9.41 -15.76
C VAL A 10 -24.75 -9.03 -14.94
N TYR A 11 -24.75 -7.86 -14.31
CA TYR A 11 -25.97 -7.21 -13.81
C TYR A 11 -25.86 -5.69 -14.05
N LEU A 12 -26.87 -5.13 -14.72
CA LEU A 12 -27.10 -3.70 -14.89
C LEU A 12 -27.97 -3.21 -13.73
N TYR A 13 -27.55 -2.18 -12.97
CA TYR A 13 -28.45 -1.15 -12.44
C TYR A 13 -27.70 0.13 -12.01
N ILE A 14 -28.41 1.25 -12.08
CA ILE A 14 -27.96 2.62 -12.35
C ILE A 14 -27.71 3.49 -11.09
N ASN A 15 -26.68 4.35 -11.20
CA ASN A 15 -26.32 5.64 -10.54
C ASN A 15 -26.18 5.80 -9.01
N TYR A 16 -24.92 6.02 -8.59
CA TYR A 16 -24.51 6.86 -7.44
C TYR A 16 -23.41 7.85 -7.88
N PRO A 17 -23.48 9.17 -7.55
CA PRO A 17 -22.77 10.19 -8.33
C PRO A 17 -21.27 10.37 -8.07
N ASN A 18 -20.59 9.55 -7.24
CA ASN A 18 -19.15 9.71 -6.99
C ASN A 18 -18.37 8.39 -6.84
N MET A 19 -18.91 7.28 -7.36
CA MET A 19 -18.28 5.95 -7.37
C MET A 19 -18.42 5.25 -8.73
N GLN A 20 -18.61 6.01 -9.81
CA GLN A 20 -19.17 5.55 -11.08
C GLN A 20 -18.26 4.65 -11.95
N ILE A 21 -16.98 4.43 -11.64
CA ILE A 21 -16.07 3.76 -12.60
C ILE A 21 -15.78 2.28 -12.27
N LEU A 22 -16.14 1.79 -11.07
CA LEU A 22 -15.80 0.43 -10.62
C LEU A 22 -16.96 -0.57 -10.78
N ILE A 23 -17.39 -0.81 -12.02
CA ILE A 23 -18.41 -1.82 -12.33
C ILE A 23 -17.84 -3.23 -12.06
N GLY A 24 -18.62 -4.08 -11.37
CA GLY A 24 -18.30 -5.50 -11.19
C GLY A 24 -17.26 -5.84 -10.12
N ARG A 25 -16.84 -4.89 -9.28
CA ARG A 25 -15.81 -5.08 -8.22
C ARG A 25 -16.36 -5.10 -6.80
N ASN A 26 -17.67 -5.31 -6.64
CA ASN A 26 -18.34 -5.24 -5.34
C ASN A 26 -17.75 -6.22 -4.32
N LYS A 27 -17.33 -7.41 -4.76
CA LYS A 27 -16.72 -8.42 -3.89
C LYS A 27 -15.36 -7.94 -3.38
N GLU A 28 -14.47 -7.49 -4.26
CA GLU A 28 -13.15 -7.01 -3.87
C GLU A 28 -13.23 -5.76 -2.99
N ILE A 29 -14.12 -4.82 -3.31
CA ILE A 29 -14.36 -3.63 -2.50
C ILE A 29 -14.82 -4.02 -1.09
N LYS A 30 -15.80 -4.94 -0.99
CA LYS A 30 -16.30 -5.42 0.29
C LYS A 30 -15.20 -6.06 1.11
N THR A 31 -14.43 -6.98 0.52
CA THR A 31 -13.34 -7.68 1.21
C THR A 31 -12.24 -6.72 1.69
N ILE A 32 -11.82 -5.75 0.86
CA ILE A 32 -10.81 -4.77 1.28
C ILE A 32 -11.33 -3.88 2.41
N LYS A 33 -12.62 -3.49 2.38
CA LYS A 33 -13.24 -2.72 3.46
C LYS A 33 -13.34 -3.52 4.76
N GLU A 34 -13.73 -4.80 4.69
CA GLU A 34 -13.75 -5.68 5.87
C GLU A 34 -12.38 -5.78 6.54
N PHE A 35 -11.30 -5.93 5.77
CA PHE A 35 -9.94 -5.89 6.31
C PHE A 35 -9.56 -4.51 6.85
N TYR A 36 -9.96 -3.44 6.18
CA TYR A 36 -9.71 -2.09 6.68
C TYR A 36 -10.43 -1.82 8.01
N ASP A 37 -11.62 -2.37 8.21
CA ASP A 37 -12.41 -2.20 9.44
C ASP A 37 -11.98 -3.14 10.58
N SER A 38 -11.24 -4.22 10.28
CA SER A 38 -10.63 -5.16 11.24
C SER A 38 -9.88 -4.44 12.39
N PRO A 39 -10.02 -4.88 13.65
CA PRO A 39 -9.36 -4.22 14.80
C PRO A 39 -7.83 -4.39 14.79
N LYS A 40 -7.30 -5.35 14.03
CA LYS A 40 -5.86 -5.63 13.91
C LYS A 40 -5.27 -5.06 12.63
N SER A 41 -3.94 -5.01 12.57
CA SER A 41 -3.22 -4.66 11.33
C SER A 41 -3.35 -5.79 10.30
N GLU A 42 -3.76 -5.47 9.08
CA GLU A 42 -3.94 -6.43 7.97
C GLU A 42 -2.96 -6.15 6.82
N PHE A 43 -2.32 -7.21 6.30
CA PHE A 43 -1.46 -7.13 5.13
C PHE A 43 -2.18 -7.71 3.91
N ILE A 44 -2.61 -6.84 2.98
CA ILE A 44 -3.43 -7.22 1.83
C ILE A 44 -2.59 -7.21 0.56
N VAL A 45 -2.53 -8.37 -0.12
CA VAL A 45 -1.89 -8.48 -1.44
C VAL A 45 -2.95 -8.54 -2.53
N VAL A 46 -2.97 -7.52 -3.39
CA VAL A 46 -3.88 -7.46 -4.55
C VAL A 46 -3.11 -7.84 -5.81
N TYR A 47 -3.31 -9.07 -6.30
CA TYR A 47 -2.63 -9.60 -7.49
C TYR A 47 -3.59 -9.86 -8.66
N GLY A 48 -3.03 -10.04 -9.86
CA GLY A 48 -3.78 -10.32 -11.08
C GLY A 48 -3.08 -9.80 -12.34
N ARG A 49 -3.66 -10.07 -13.52
CA ARG A 49 -3.09 -9.65 -14.82
C ARG A 49 -2.81 -8.13 -14.88
N ARG A 50 -1.84 -7.74 -15.72
CA ARG A 50 -1.56 -6.32 -16.01
C ARG A 50 -2.82 -5.64 -16.58
N ARG A 51 -3.02 -4.36 -16.28
CA ARG A 51 -4.13 -3.51 -16.79
C ARG A 51 -5.56 -3.88 -16.36
N VAL A 52 -5.75 -4.76 -15.38
CA VAL A 52 -7.09 -5.05 -14.83
C VAL A 52 -7.62 -3.98 -13.85
N GLY A 53 -6.92 -2.85 -13.68
CA GLY A 53 -7.38 -1.74 -12.83
C GLY A 53 -7.16 -1.93 -11.32
N LYS A 54 -6.19 -2.75 -10.89
CA LYS A 54 -5.90 -2.99 -9.45
C LYS A 54 -5.50 -1.71 -8.70
N THR A 55 -4.55 -0.96 -9.25
CA THR A 55 -4.12 0.33 -8.70
C THR A 55 -5.29 1.30 -8.59
N PHE A 56 -6.12 1.36 -9.64
CA PHE A 56 -7.32 2.19 -9.65
C PHE A 56 -8.31 1.79 -8.56
N LEU A 57 -8.59 0.48 -8.42
CA LEU A 57 -9.45 -0.07 -7.37
C LEU A 57 -9.02 0.38 -5.97
N VAL A 58 -7.75 0.17 -5.60
CA VAL A 58 -7.24 0.52 -4.27
C VAL A 58 -7.31 2.03 -4.05
N ARG A 59 -6.89 2.83 -5.04
CA ARG A 59 -6.96 4.30 -4.97
C ARG A 59 -8.38 4.81 -4.76
N GLN A 60 -9.36 4.21 -5.43
CA GLN A 60 -10.77 4.60 -5.28
C GLN A 60 -11.34 4.18 -3.92
N ILE A 61 -11.05 2.97 -3.43
CA ILE A 61 -11.51 2.52 -2.10
C ILE A 61 -11.06 3.47 -1.00
N PHE A 62 -9.82 3.95 -1.08
CA PHE A 62 -9.23 4.84 -0.09
C PHE A 62 -9.30 6.33 -0.46
N ASN A 63 -9.96 6.71 -1.56
CA ASN A 63 -10.04 8.09 -2.05
C ASN A 63 -8.68 8.81 -2.13
N ASN A 64 -7.62 8.11 -2.56
CA ASN A 64 -6.23 8.57 -2.54
C ASN A 64 -5.70 9.02 -1.16
N ASN A 65 -6.38 8.67 -0.06
CA ASN A 65 -5.96 9.01 1.30
C ASN A 65 -5.07 7.90 1.87
N PHE A 66 -3.77 8.11 1.76
CA PHE A 66 -2.74 7.19 2.25
C PHE A 66 -1.86 7.89 3.29
N ALA A 67 -1.41 7.13 4.29
CA ALA A 67 -0.36 7.57 5.20
C ALA A 67 1.01 7.56 4.51
N PHE A 68 1.20 6.67 3.55
CA PHE A 68 2.35 6.62 2.66
C PHE A 68 1.98 5.89 1.37
N GLN A 69 2.52 6.34 0.24
CA GLN A 69 2.38 5.65 -1.04
C GLN A 69 3.73 5.55 -1.76
N LEU A 70 3.97 4.41 -2.41
CA LEU A 70 5.10 4.19 -3.29
C LEU A 70 4.66 3.39 -4.52
N THR A 71 5.22 3.71 -5.68
CA THR A 71 5.13 2.87 -6.88
C THR A 71 6.53 2.47 -7.32
N GLY A 72 6.80 1.18 -7.47
CA GLY A 72 8.06 0.68 -7.98
C GLY A 72 8.31 1.13 -9.42
N ILE A 73 9.53 1.61 -9.69
CA ILE A 73 9.92 2.05 -11.03
C ILE A 73 10.44 0.85 -11.83
N ALA A 74 9.97 0.67 -13.05
CA ALA A 74 10.42 -0.43 -13.90
C ALA A 74 11.88 -0.25 -14.36
N ASN A 75 12.64 -1.35 -14.41
CA ASN A 75 13.98 -1.42 -14.98
C ASN A 75 15.02 -0.41 -14.41
N VAL A 76 14.93 -0.08 -13.12
CA VAL A 76 15.94 0.73 -12.43
C VAL A 76 16.67 -0.07 -11.36
N ASP A 77 17.84 0.42 -10.96
CA ASP A 77 18.63 -0.17 -9.89
C ASP A 77 18.08 0.18 -8.49
N LYS A 78 18.58 -0.53 -7.48
CA LYS A 78 18.20 -0.30 -6.08
C LYS A 78 18.38 1.16 -5.65
N ARG A 79 19.45 1.81 -6.10
CA ARG A 79 19.75 3.20 -5.74
C ARG A 79 18.63 4.13 -6.20
N ARG A 80 18.18 4.01 -7.44
CA ARG A 80 17.06 4.80 -7.97
C ARG A 80 15.73 4.47 -7.28
N GLN A 81 15.48 3.21 -6.92
CA GLN A 81 14.31 2.87 -6.11
C GLN A 81 14.35 3.54 -4.72
N LEU A 82 15.51 3.57 -4.06
CA LEU A 82 15.69 4.24 -2.77
C LEU A 82 15.56 5.76 -2.88
N MET A 83 16.05 6.36 -3.96
CA MET A 83 15.82 7.79 -4.24
C MET A 83 14.33 8.09 -4.45
N ASN A 84 13.61 7.24 -5.20
CA ASN A 84 12.17 7.34 -5.36
C ASN A 84 11.43 7.21 -4.02
N PHE A 85 11.82 6.24 -3.20
CA PHE A 85 11.29 6.06 -1.85
C PHE A 85 11.49 7.30 -0.99
N HIS A 86 12.70 7.86 -0.99
CA HIS A 86 13.01 9.07 -0.24
C HIS A 86 12.20 10.28 -0.72
N ALA A 87 12.05 10.45 -2.03
CA ALA A 87 11.22 11.51 -2.60
C ALA A 87 9.75 11.40 -2.15
N GLU A 88 9.19 10.19 -2.12
CA GLU A 88 7.84 9.97 -1.57
C GLU A 88 7.80 10.21 -0.05
N LEU A 89 8.79 9.77 0.72
CA LEU A 89 8.85 10.03 2.16
C LEU A 89 8.77 11.54 2.46
N VAL A 90 9.54 12.35 1.74
CA VAL A 90 9.55 13.82 1.91
C VAL A 90 8.17 14.41 1.64
N LYS A 91 7.44 13.94 0.62
CA LYS A 91 6.07 14.40 0.33
C LYS A 91 5.09 14.10 1.47
N TYR A 92 5.25 12.95 2.13
CA TYR A 92 4.39 12.51 3.23
C TYR A 92 4.88 12.98 4.62
N ASN A 93 6.08 13.54 4.71
CA ASN A 93 6.66 14.06 5.94
C ASN A 93 6.02 15.39 6.34
N LYS A 94 5.07 15.34 7.26
CA LYS A 94 4.39 16.53 7.81
C LYS A 94 5.05 17.12 9.05
N THR A 95 6.12 16.49 9.55
CA THR A 95 6.73 16.84 10.84
C THR A 95 7.92 17.78 10.71
N GLY A 96 8.40 18.01 9.48
CA GLY A 96 9.56 18.86 9.21
C GLY A 96 10.90 18.21 9.61
N LEU A 97 10.90 16.90 9.91
CA LEU A 97 12.12 16.17 10.22
C LEU A 97 13.01 16.09 8.98
N ASP A 98 14.28 16.46 9.11
CA ASP A 98 15.25 16.22 8.05
C ASP A 98 15.59 14.73 7.99
N LEU A 99 15.24 14.13 6.85
CA LEU A 99 15.48 12.72 6.59
C LEU A 99 16.68 12.57 5.67
N ILE A 100 17.62 11.73 6.06
CA ILE A 100 18.76 11.38 5.22
C ILE A 100 18.32 10.29 4.23
N PRO A 101 18.64 10.41 2.93
CA PRO A 101 18.39 9.35 1.96
C PRO A 101 18.98 8.01 2.40
N ALA A 102 18.14 6.97 2.39
CA ALA A 102 18.54 5.64 2.83
C ALA A 102 19.50 4.97 1.83
N LYS A 103 20.45 4.18 2.36
CA LYS A 103 21.43 3.42 1.56
C LYS A 103 20.99 1.98 1.29
N ASN A 104 19.99 1.48 2.00
CA ASN A 104 19.41 0.14 1.89
C ASN A 104 17.93 0.17 2.29
N TRP A 105 17.20 -0.91 1.99
CA TRP A 105 15.75 -0.95 2.28
C TRP A 105 15.40 -0.98 3.77
N PHE A 106 16.24 -1.55 4.63
CA PHE A 106 16.01 -1.53 6.08
C PHE A 106 16.00 -0.10 6.62
N SER A 107 17.01 0.70 6.28
CA SER A 107 17.08 2.11 6.66
C SER A 107 15.95 2.92 6.01
N ALA A 108 15.51 2.57 4.80
CA ALA A 108 14.38 3.24 4.15
C ALA A 108 13.08 3.01 4.95
N PHE A 109 12.78 1.76 5.31
CA PHE A 109 11.63 1.45 6.14
C PHE A 109 11.75 2.02 7.56
N GLN A 110 12.94 2.13 8.13
CA GLN A 110 13.14 2.81 9.41
C GLN A 110 12.73 4.28 9.34
N ASN A 111 13.11 5.00 8.28
CA ASN A 111 12.67 6.38 8.06
C ASN A 111 11.14 6.46 7.93
N LEU A 112 10.51 5.47 7.29
CA LEU A 112 9.05 5.41 7.20
C LEU A 112 8.39 5.23 8.59
N ILE A 113 8.93 4.35 9.44
CA ILE A 113 8.45 4.17 10.82
C ILE A 113 8.46 5.50 11.57
N ILE A 114 9.59 6.22 11.53
CA ILE A 114 9.76 7.53 12.20
C ILE A 114 8.66 8.52 11.77
N ILE A 115 8.40 8.64 10.47
CA ILE A 115 7.36 9.55 9.96
C ILE A 115 5.96 9.10 10.41
N LEU A 116 5.69 7.80 10.35
CA LEU A 116 4.38 7.25 10.70
C LEU A 116 4.08 7.39 12.20
N GLU A 117 5.08 7.24 13.07
CA GLU A 117 4.95 7.41 14.52
C GLU A 117 4.79 8.87 14.91
N ALA A 118 5.54 9.77 14.27
CA ALA A 118 5.43 11.21 14.53
C ALA A 118 4.05 11.77 14.15
N ASN A 119 3.33 11.12 13.24
CA ASN A 119 1.96 11.46 12.88
C ASN A 119 0.96 10.87 13.90
N LYS A 120 0.58 11.68 14.89
CA LYS A 120 -0.37 11.34 15.98
C LYS A 120 -1.85 11.29 15.57
N SER A 121 -2.16 10.94 14.32
CA SER A 121 -3.55 10.79 13.90
C SER A 121 -4.19 9.54 14.51
N ASN A 122 -5.38 9.69 15.09
CA ASN A 122 -6.23 8.58 15.54
C ASN A 122 -6.87 7.78 14.39
N LYS A 123 -6.58 8.14 13.12
CA LYS A 123 -7.08 7.42 11.95
C LYS A 123 -6.17 6.25 11.62
N LYS A 124 -6.76 5.15 11.12
CA LYS A 124 -5.99 4.01 10.60
C LYS A 124 -5.04 4.48 9.49
N LYS A 125 -3.78 4.04 9.57
CA LYS A 125 -2.73 4.38 8.62
C LYS A 125 -2.71 3.37 7.49
N VAL A 126 -3.06 3.80 6.28
CA VAL A 126 -3.01 2.97 5.07
C VAL A 126 -1.71 3.22 4.33
N ILE A 127 -0.94 2.16 4.11
CA ILE A 127 0.32 2.19 3.36
C ILE A 127 0.08 1.46 2.04
N PHE A 128 0.32 2.14 0.92
CA PHE A 128 0.09 1.57 -0.39
C PHE A 128 1.38 1.44 -1.19
N LEU A 129 1.81 0.20 -1.41
CA LEU A 129 2.99 -0.15 -2.19
C LEU A 129 2.53 -0.80 -3.49
N ASP A 130 2.67 -0.08 -4.60
CA ASP A 130 2.31 -0.57 -5.92
C ASP A 130 3.55 -1.08 -6.67
N GLU A 131 3.33 -1.97 -7.63
CA GLU A 131 4.38 -2.46 -8.52
C GLU A 131 5.55 -3.13 -7.74
N LEU A 132 5.20 -3.87 -6.67
CA LEU A 132 6.11 -4.61 -5.78
C LEU A 132 7.18 -5.45 -6.50
N PRO A 133 6.91 -6.15 -7.62
CA PRO A 133 7.94 -6.92 -8.32
C PRO A 133 9.16 -6.08 -8.71
N TRP A 134 8.96 -4.80 -9.04
CA TRP A 134 10.07 -3.90 -9.40
C TRP A 134 10.92 -3.46 -8.21
N LEU A 135 10.34 -3.44 -7.01
CA LEU A 135 11.04 -3.14 -5.76
C LEU A 135 11.82 -4.36 -5.26
N ALA A 136 11.20 -5.53 -5.34
CA ALA A 136 11.72 -6.79 -4.81
C ALA A 136 12.82 -7.43 -5.68
N ASN A 137 12.82 -7.19 -6.99
CA ASN A 137 13.71 -7.89 -7.90
C ASN A 137 15.19 -7.58 -7.62
N GLY A 138 15.95 -8.59 -7.16
CA GLY A 138 17.39 -8.49 -6.94
C GLY A 138 17.79 -7.57 -5.78
N THR A 139 16.91 -7.33 -4.80
CA THR A 139 17.19 -6.47 -3.64
C THR A 139 16.75 -7.09 -2.31
N GLU A 140 17.19 -6.49 -1.20
CA GLU A 140 16.78 -6.82 0.16
C GLU A 140 15.40 -6.26 0.57
N PHE A 141 14.56 -5.87 -0.39
CA PHE A 141 13.26 -5.23 -0.12
C PHE A 141 12.29 -6.13 0.66
N VAL A 142 12.13 -7.40 0.26
CA VAL A 142 11.19 -8.34 0.91
C VAL A 142 11.52 -8.57 2.38
N PRO A 143 12.77 -8.95 2.76
CA PRO A 143 13.09 -9.11 4.18
C PRO A 143 13.00 -7.79 4.96
N ALA A 144 13.32 -6.64 4.34
CA ALA A 144 13.13 -5.35 4.98
C ALA A 144 11.66 -4.98 5.20
N LEU A 145 10.78 -5.34 4.26
CA LEU A 145 9.33 -5.17 4.38
C LEU A 145 8.74 -6.07 5.48
N GLU A 146 9.24 -7.30 5.60
CA GLU A 146 8.87 -8.21 6.69
C GLU A 146 9.28 -7.65 8.06
N HIS A 147 10.52 -7.17 8.18
CA HIS A 147 11.01 -6.50 9.39
C HIS A 147 10.13 -5.29 9.74
N PHE A 148 9.85 -4.44 8.75
CA PHE A 148 8.95 -3.29 8.89
C PHE A 148 7.56 -3.70 9.39
N TRP A 149 6.97 -4.74 8.79
CA TRP A 149 5.66 -5.24 9.18
C TRP A 149 5.64 -5.70 10.63
N ASN A 150 6.65 -6.46 11.05
CA ASN A 150 6.76 -6.93 12.43
C ASN A 150 6.89 -5.77 13.43
N SER A 151 7.69 -4.75 13.12
CA SER A 151 7.78 -3.55 13.96
C SER A 151 6.43 -2.84 14.08
N MET A 152 5.70 -2.64 12.98
CA MET A 152 4.44 -1.89 12.99
C MET A 152 3.24 -2.68 13.53
N ALA A 153 3.27 -4.01 13.41
CA ALA A 153 2.19 -4.89 13.88
C ALA A 153 2.26 -5.09 15.40
N VAL A 154 3.46 -5.17 15.98
CA VAL A 154 3.66 -5.34 17.44
C VAL A 154 3.32 -4.06 18.22
N ILE A 155 3.47 -2.87 17.62
CA ILE A 155 3.25 -1.57 18.30
C ILE A 155 1.75 -1.23 18.47
N ARG A 156 0.80 -2.09 18.07
CA ARG A 156 -0.64 -1.76 18.02
C ARG A 156 -1.56 -2.68 18.81
N ASP A 157 -1.02 -3.46 19.75
CA ASP A 157 -1.83 -4.22 20.72
C ASP A 157 -2.23 -3.38 21.95
N ASP A 158 -2.05 -2.05 21.89
CA ASP A 158 -2.36 -1.08 22.96
C ASP A 158 -3.61 -0.22 22.63
#